data_AF-A0A077WVA8-F1
#
_entry.id   AF-A0A077WVA8-F1
#
_cell.length_a   1.000
_cell.length_b   1.000
_cell.length_c   1.000
_cell.angle_alpha   90.00
_cell.angle_beta   90.00
_cell.angle_gamma   90.00
#
_symmetry.space_group_name_H-M   'P 1'
#
loop_
_entity.id
_entity.type
_entity.pdbx_description
1 polymer ?
#
loop_
_entity_poly.entity_id
_entity_poly.type
_entity_poly.pdbx_seq_one_letter_code
_entity_poly.pdbx_strand_id
1 'polypeptide(L)'
;MTSVQFTVGRLDAGMAILLTEDHHLIEFPSLLLPKGVSSGSIVNITVNRNTDDEEKKMHEFWELQENILAKFGQHEPVNPTVRVRNITQTSLILEWDSLELYTASLRSLDVYKNDTKLAQDVPTESNFIKLSGLDVDHEYEFHIVIKTTAGNFESNKVTVRTHKMEDLTGIVVSFGELEQSETVIPELKALVEKLGASWTEQVTSETTHLLAQVPRGDNYDKAVKHSIPVVKPDWLIQCDKNNKIQPALPYYIVNVAPPVTSTEH
;
A
#
# COMPACT_ATOMS: atom_id res chain seq x y z
N MET A 1 33.20 -20.16 47.60
CA MET A 1 34.38 -19.32 47.34
C MET A 1 35.59 -20.20 47.27
N THR A 2 36.26 -20.22 46.12
CA THR A 2 37.48 -21.00 45.89
C THR A 2 38.59 -20.03 45.53
N SER A 3 39.65 -19.99 46.33
CA SER A 3 40.85 -19.20 46.07
C SER A 3 41.99 -20.15 45.77
N VAL A 4 42.63 -19.97 44.63
CA VAL A 4 43.74 -20.82 44.19
C VAL A 4 44.94 -19.91 43.92
N GLN A 5 46.10 -20.35 44.39
CA GLN A 5 47.36 -19.67 44.17
C GLN A 5 48.00 -20.14 42.86
N PHE A 6 48.52 -19.19 42.09
CA PHE A 6 49.20 -19.44 40.82
C PHE A 6 50.55 -18.76 40.80
N THR A 7 51.52 -19.42 40.18
CA THR A 7 52.82 -18.83 39.83
C THR A 7 52.78 -18.39 38.38
N VAL A 8 53.19 -17.14 38.11
CA VAL A 8 53.31 -16.61 36.76
C VAL A 8 54.56 -17.18 36.12
N GLY A 9 54.42 -18.16 35.24
CA GLY A 9 55.53 -18.79 34.55
C GLY A 9 56.13 -17.87 33.49
N ARG A 10 55.33 -17.54 32.47
CA ARG A 10 55.73 -16.67 31.35
C ARG A 10 54.73 -15.54 31.19
N LEU A 11 55.23 -14.35 30.86
CA LEU A 11 54.41 -13.16 30.62
C LEU A 11 54.81 -12.55 29.28
N ASP A 12 53.89 -12.56 28.32
CA ASP A 12 54.03 -11.87 27.03
C ASP A 12 53.02 -10.71 26.94
N ALA A 13 53.12 -9.89 25.89
CA ALA A 13 52.33 -8.66 25.73
C ALA A 13 50.80 -8.85 25.62
N GLY A 14 50.30 -10.09 25.51
CA GLY A 14 48.86 -10.39 25.45
C GLY A 14 48.40 -11.52 26.38
N MET A 15 49.26 -12.51 26.63
CA MET A 15 48.94 -13.69 27.42
C MET A 15 49.99 -13.95 28.48
N ALA A 16 49.55 -14.53 29.59
CA ALA A 16 50.38 -15.03 30.67
C ALA A 16 50.11 -16.53 30.87
N ILE A 17 51.15 -17.26 31.27
CA ILE A 17 51.06 -18.66 31.66
C ILE A 17 51.04 -18.72 33.18
N LEU A 18 49.94 -19.21 33.76
CA LEU A 18 49.78 -19.42 35.19
C LEU A 18 49.92 -20.90 35.53
N LEU A 19 50.74 -21.21 36.53
CA LEU A 19 51.05 -22.57 36.96
C LEU A 19 50.53 -22.80 38.38
N THR A 20 49.80 -23.89 38.60
CA THR A 20 49.41 -24.36 39.94
C THR A 20 50.46 -25.28 40.54
N GLU A 21 50.41 -25.53 41.85
CA GLU A 21 51.25 -26.53 42.51
C GLU A 21 50.98 -27.96 41.98
N ASP A 22 49.74 -28.23 41.56
CA ASP A 22 49.33 -29.50 40.96
C ASP A 22 49.68 -29.61 39.45
N HIS A 23 50.64 -28.80 38.97
CA HIS A 23 51.13 -28.81 37.59
C HIS A 23 50.10 -28.48 36.50
N HIS A 24 48.95 -27.90 36.86
CA HIS A 24 48.03 -27.35 35.87
C HIS A 24 48.58 -26.05 35.28
N LEU A 25 48.45 -25.93 33.96
CA LEU A 25 48.80 -24.76 33.17
C LEU A 25 47.52 -24.06 32.72
N ILE A 26 47.41 -22.76 33.02
CA ILE A 26 46.30 -21.92 32.56
C ILE A 26 46.86 -20.77 31.73
N GLU A 27 46.36 -20.62 30.51
CA GLU A 27 46.58 -19.43 29.70
C GLU A 27 45.61 -18.33 30.15
N PHE A 28 46.14 -17.19 30.59
CA PHE A 28 45.36 -16.10 31.16
C PHE A 28 45.69 -14.77 30.46
N PRO A 29 44.71 -13.97 30.03
CA PRO A 29 44.97 -12.67 29.40
C PRO A 29 45.78 -11.76 30.33
N SER A 30 46.93 -11.27 29.86
CA SER A 30 47.85 -10.49 30.71
C SER A 30 47.24 -9.16 31.17
N LEU A 31 46.25 -8.64 30.42
CA LEU A 31 45.48 -7.43 30.76
C LEU A 31 44.67 -7.56 32.06
N LEU A 32 44.25 -8.78 32.41
CA LEU A 32 43.43 -9.03 33.61
C LEU A 32 44.30 -9.28 34.85
N LEU A 33 45.63 -9.31 34.73
CA LEU A 33 46.54 -9.42 35.86
C LEU A 33 46.77 -8.05 36.52
N PRO A 34 47.07 -8.01 37.84
CA PRO A 34 47.46 -6.79 38.52
C PRO A 34 48.69 -6.12 37.89
N LYS A 35 48.76 -4.79 37.97
CA LYS A 35 49.94 -4.04 37.51
C LYS A 35 51.16 -4.41 38.37
N GLY A 36 52.33 -4.52 37.73
CA GLY A 36 53.60 -4.82 38.39
C GLY A 36 53.92 -6.32 38.55
N VAL A 37 53.07 -7.20 38.03
CA VAL A 37 53.32 -8.65 37.97
C VAL A 37 54.35 -8.97 36.88
N SER A 38 55.30 -9.86 37.19
CA SER A 38 56.34 -10.36 36.29
C SER A 38 56.48 -11.88 36.36
N SER A 39 57.29 -12.49 35.50
CA SER A 39 57.63 -13.93 35.59
C SER A 39 58.22 -14.26 36.96
N GLY A 40 57.73 -15.34 37.58
CA GLY A 40 58.03 -15.76 38.95
C GLY A 40 57.13 -15.15 40.03
N SER A 41 56.27 -14.18 39.68
CA SER A 41 55.32 -13.60 40.66
C SER A 41 54.25 -14.62 41.07
N ILE A 42 53.81 -14.53 42.32
CA ILE A 42 52.71 -15.34 42.84
C ILE A 42 51.44 -14.49 42.89
N VAL A 43 50.35 -14.99 42.31
CA VAL A 43 49.04 -14.33 42.28
C VAL A 43 47.97 -15.25 42.87
N ASN A 44 47.04 -14.68 43.63
CA ASN A 44 45.89 -15.43 44.14
C ASN A 44 44.66 -15.06 43.30
N ILE A 45 44.05 -16.05 42.66
CA ILE A 45 42.80 -15.85 41.90
C ILE A 45 41.66 -16.44 42.71
N THR A 46 40.72 -15.57 43.07
CA THR A 46 39.48 -15.96 43.73
C THR A 46 38.38 -16.04 42.69
N VAL A 47 37.79 -17.23 42.55
CA VAL A 47 36.65 -17.46 41.65
C VAL A 47 35.39 -17.68 42.50
N ASN A 48 34.38 -16.84 42.24
CA ASN A 48 33.09 -16.88 42.90
C ASN A 48 31.99 -16.79 41.86
N ARG A 49 30.95 -17.61 42.03
CA ARG A 49 29.71 -17.47 41.25
C ARG A 49 29.02 -16.17 41.68
N ASN A 50 28.73 -15.31 40.72
CA ASN A 50 28.02 -14.05 40.97
C ASN A 50 26.55 -14.23 40.58
N THR A 51 25.75 -14.72 41.53
CA THR A 51 24.32 -15.00 41.33
C THR A 51 23.51 -13.75 41.04
N ASP A 52 23.88 -12.62 41.64
CA ASP A 52 23.15 -11.36 41.47
C ASP A 52 23.28 -10.85 40.02
N ASP A 53 24.48 -10.94 39.44
CA ASP A 53 24.73 -10.54 38.05
C ASP A 53 24.16 -11.55 37.05
N GLU A 54 24.06 -12.84 37.42
CA GLU A 54 23.31 -13.85 36.66
C GLU A 54 21.82 -13.53 36.58
N GLU A 55 21.18 -13.21 37.72
CA GLU A 55 19.77 -12.82 37.79
C GLU A 55 19.51 -11.54 36.98
N LYS A 56 20.40 -10.54 37.09
CA LYS A 56 20.29 -9.30 36.31
C LYS A 56 20.35 -9.56 34.81
N LYS A 57 21.33 -10.35 34.32
CA LYS A 57 21.44 -10.68 32.89
C LYS A 57 20.26 -11.51 32.40
N MET A 58 19.72 -12.40 33.25
CA MET A 58 18.51 -13.16 32.94
C MET A 58 17.31 -12.23 32.76
N HIS A 59 17.15 -11.24 33.66
CA HIS A 59 16.09 -10.24 33.54
C HIS A 59 16.23 -9.40 32.26
N GLU A 60 17.42 -8.86 31.98
CA GLU A 60 17.69 -8.08 30.76
C GLU A 60 17.39 -8.90 29.49
N PHE A 61 17.73 -10.20 29.49
CA PHE A 61 17.42 -11.10 28.39
C PHE A 61 15.90 -11.24 28.17
N TRP A 62 15.14 -11.51 29.23
CA TRP A 62 13.69 -11.69 29.12
C TRP A 62 12.96 -10.40 28.75
N GLU A 63 13.36 -9.27 29.33
CA GLU A 63 12.83 -7.96 28.98
C GLU A 63 13.03 -7.67 27.48
N LEU A 64 14.19 -8.01 26.92
CA LEU A 64 14.42 -7.89 25.47
C LEU A 64 13.49 -8.82 24.66
N GLN A 65 13.32 -10.07 25.09
CA GLN A 65 12.41 -11.01 24.40
C GLN A 65 10.96 -10.52 24.43
N GLU A 66 10.49 -10.01 25.56
CA GLU A 66 9.15 -9.46 25.71
C GLU A 66 8.95 -8.23 24.81
N ASN A 67 9.94 -7.34 24.74
CA ASN A 67 9.90 -6.18 23.85
C ASN A 67 9.84 -6.57 22.36
N ILE A 68 10.60 -7.59 21.95
CA ILE A 68 10.55 -8.12 20.58
C ILE A 68 9.17 -8.71 20.28
N LEU A 69 8.65 -9.54 21.18
CA LEU A 69 7.32 -10.14 21.04
C LEU A 69 6.23 -9.06 20.98
N ALA A 70 6.31 -8.06 21.86
CA ALA A 70 5.36 -6.96 21.90
C ALA A 70 5.35 -6.16 20.61
N LYS A 71 6.53 -5.86 20.07
CA LYS A 71 6.67 -5.04 18.86
C LYS A 71 6.29 -5.78 17.58
N PHE A 72 6.66 -7.05 17.45
CA PHE A 72 6.58 -7.77 16.16
C PHE A 72 5.59 -8.94 16.15
N GLY A 73 5.16 -9.43 17.31
CA GLY A 73 4.36 -10.65 17.41
C GLY A 73 2.94 -10.48 17.95
N GLN A 74 2.49 -9.25 18.23
CA GLN A 74 1.14 -9.01 18.77
C GLN A 74 0.06 -8.84 17.71
N HIS A 75 0.40 -8.25 16.56
CA HIS A 75 -0.58 -7.84 15.55
C HIS A 75 -0.18 -8.33 14.17
N GLU A 76 -1.11 -9.02 13.52
CA GLU A 76 -1.02 -9.44 12.12
C GLU A 76 -1.73 -8.42 11.23
N PRO A 77 -1.34 -8.32 9.94
CA PRO A 77 -2.07 -7.50 8.97
C PRO A 77 -3.57 -7.80 8.97
N VAL A 78 -4.38 -6.75 8.87
CA VAL A 78 -5.84 -6.90 8.82
C VAL A 78 -6.27 -7.21 7.38
N ASN A 79 -7.23 -8.11 7.23
CA ASN A 79 -7.86 -8.37 5.94
C ASN A 79 -8.49 -7.07 5.40
N PRO A 80 -8.19 -6.67 4.15
CA PRO A 80 -8.74 -5.45 3.60
C PRO A 80 -10.26 -5.57 3.39
N THR A 81 -10.99 -4.46 3.50
CA THR A 81 -12.41 -4.41 3.16
C THR A 81 -12.60 -3.66 1.87
N VAL A 82 -13.21 -4.30 0.87
CA VAL A 82 -13.46 -3.74 -0.46
C VAL A 82 -14.95 -3.47 -0.68
N ARG A 83 -15.23 -2.42 -1.44
CA ARG A 83 -16.57 -2.00 -1.85
C ARG A 83 -16.58 -1.42 -3.26
N VAL A 84 -17.73 -1.44 -3.90
CA VAL A 84 -17.93 -0.76 -5.19
C VAL A 84 -18.22 0.71 -4.90
N ARG A 85 -17.36 1.58 -5.41
CA ARG A 85 -17.52 3.03 -5.31
C ARG A 85 -18.48 3.57 -6.36
N ASN A 86 -18.29 3.16 -7.61
CA ASN A 86 -19.16 3.51 -8.73
C ASN A 86 -19.20 2.35 -9.74
N ILE A 87 -20.29 2.24 -10.49
CA ILE A 87 -20.46 1.24 -11.54
C ILE A 87 -21.19 1.85 -12.74
N THR A 88 -20.77 1.47 -13.93
CA THR A 88 -21.40 1.84 -15.21
C THR A 88 -21.78 0.58 -15.98
N GLN A 89 -22.18 0.74 -17.24
CA GLN A 89 -22.53 -0.37 -18.11
C GLN A 89 -21.33 -1.30 -18.40
N THR A 90 -20.12 -0.74 -18.45
CA THR A 90 -18.92 -1.48 -18.93
C THR A 90 -17.68 -1.28 -18.08
N SER A 91 -17.82 -0.59 -16.94
CA SER A 91 -16.72 -0.36 -16.00
C SER A 91 -17.23 -0.21 -14.58
N LEU A 92 -16.34 -0.36 -13.61
CA LEU A 92 -16.60 -0.01 -12.21
C LEU A 92 -15.33 0.46 -11.52
N ILE A 93 -15.50 1.06 -10.35
CA ILE A 93 -14.42 1.46 -9.46
C ILE A 93 -14.57 0.69 -8.16
N LEU A 94 -13.57 -0.11 -7.83
CA LEU A 94 -13.44 -0.71 -6.50
C LEU A 94 -12.65 0.25 -5.62
N GLU A 95 -13.03 0.35 -4.36
CA GLU A 95 -12.27 1.05 -3.34
C GLU A 95 -12.17 0.22 -2.05
N TRP A 96 -11.11 0.47 -1.30
CA TRP A 96 -10.85 -0.15 0.00
C TRP A 96 -10.35 0.88 1.01
N ASP A 97 -10.41 0.50 2.27
CA ASP A 97 -9.85 1.30 3.37
C ASP A 97 -8.33 1.25 3.38
N SER A 98 -7.71 2.19 4.10
CA SER A 98 -6.25 2.18 4.27
C SER A 98 -5.78 0.85 4.85
N LEU A 99 -4.76 0.25 4.25
CA LEU A 99 -4.28 -1.07 4.64
C LEU A 99 -3.57 -1.02 6.00
N GLU A 100 -4.05 -1.80 6.96
CA GLU A 100 -3.45 -1.93 8.28
C GLU A 100 -2.45 -3.11 8.30
N LEU A 101 -1.18 -2.82 8.00
CA LEU A 101 -0.13 -3.84 7.84
C LEU A 101 0.72 -4.06 9.11
N TYR A 102 0.58 -3.19 10.11
CA TYR A 102 1.43 -3.15 11.31
C TYR A 102 2.93 -3.18 10.99
N THR A 103 3.62 -4.27 11.31
CA THR A 103 5.06 -4.43 11.07
C THR A 103 5.38 -5.05 9.72
N ALA A 104 4.37 -5.55 9.00
CA ALA A 104 4.55 -6.11 7.67
C ALA A 104 4.65 -5.01 6.61
N SER A 105 5.35 -5.30 5.53
CA SER A 105 5.36 -4.44 4.34
C SER A 105 4.55 -5.07 3.21
N LEU A 106 3.86 -4.22 2.45
CA LEU A 106 3.11 -4.63 1.26
C LEU A 106 4.09 -4.95 0.12
N ARG A 107 3.93 -6.11 -0.49
CA ARG A 107 4.69 -6.54 -1.68
C ARG A 107 3.89 -6.31 -2.95
N SER A 108 2.61 -6.68 -2.94
CA SER A 108 1.70 -6.46 -4.07
C SER A 108 0.24 -6.52 -3.62
N LEU A 109 -0.64 -5.93 -4.43
CA LEU A 109 -2.10 -6.05 -4.31
C LEU A 109 -2.63 -6.60 -5.64
N ASP A 110 -3.28 -7.75 -5.56
CA ASP A 110 -3.86 -8.45 -6.70
C ASP A 110 -5.39 -8.31 -6.68
N VAL A 111 -5.99 -7.97 -7.82
CA VAL A 111 -7.46 -7.92 -7.97
C VAL A 111 -7.94 -9.18 -8.69
N TYR A 112 -9.00 -9.79 -8.19
CA TYR A 112 -9.63 -10.96 -8.79
C TYR A 112 -11.02 -10.62 -9.31
N LYS A 113 -11.34 -11.14 -10.50
CA LYS A 113 -12.66 -11.09 -11.13
C LYS A 113 -13.12 -12.53 -11.40
N ASN A 114 -14.22 -12.95 -10.79
CA ASN A 114 -14.74 -14.32 -10.88
C ASN A 114 -13.63 -15.36 -10.62
N ASP A 115 -12.93 -15.19 -9.49
CA ASP A 115 -11.77 -16.00 -9.06
C ASP A 115 -10.56 -16.02 -10.03
N THR A 116 -10.57 -15.21 -11.07
CA THR A 116 -9.44 -15.05 -11.99
C THR A 116 -8.67 -13.76 -11.67
N LYS A 117 -7.37 -13.89 -11.39
CA LYS A 117 -6.48 -12.75 -11.17
C LYS A 117 -6.43 -11.86 -12.42
N LEU A 118 -6.66 -10.57 -12.25
CA LEU A 118 -6.44 -9.56 -13.28
C LEU A 118 -4.95 -9.22 -13.42
N ALA A 119 -4.51 -8.94 -14.64
CA ALA A 119 -3.11 -8.59 -14.93
C ALA A 119 -2.78 -7.10 -14.67
N GLN A 120 -3.77 -6.31 -14.23
CA GLN A 120 -3.59 -4.88 -14.01
C GLN A 120 -2.84 -4.63 -12.70
N ASP A 121 -1.78 -3.84 -12.78
CA ASP A 121 -1.03 -3.41 -11.60
C ASP A 121 -1.81 -2.36 -10.81
N VAL A 122 -1.88 -2.56 -9.49
CA VAL A 122 -2.48 -1.58 -8.57
C VAL A 122 -1.35 -0.78 -7.92
N PRO A 123 -1.33 0.56 -8.07
CA PRO A 123 -0.34 1.39 -7.39
C PRO A 123 -0.43 1.23 -5.87
N THR A 124 0.71 1.08 -5.19
CA THR A 124 0.80 0.84 -3.74
C THR A 124 0.14 1.93 -2.89
N GLU A 125 0.19 3.17 -3.37
CA GLU A 125 -0.38 4.35 -2.69
C GLU A 125 -1.89 4.54 -2.97
N SER A 126 -2.45 3.76 -3.91
CA SER A 126 -3.86 3.88 -4.27
C SER A 126 -4.72 3.02 -3.36
N ASN A 127 -5.88 3.55 -2.98
CA ASN A 127 -6.92 2.80 -2.27
C ASN A 127 -8.12 2.47 -3.17
N PHE A 128 -7.98 2.64 -4.49
CA PHE A 128 -9.00 2.33 -5.47
C PHE A 128 -8.39 1.86 -6.80
N ILE A 129 -9.24 1.23 -7.63
CA ILE A 129 -8.91 0.86 -9.01
C ILE A 129 -10.15 0.91 -9.89
N LYS A 130 -9.97 1.43 -11.11
CA LYS A 130 -11.00 1.40 -12.17
C LYS A 130 -10.77 0.17 -13.06
N LEU A 131 -11.82 -0.64 -13.17
CA LEU A 131 -11.87 -1.85 -13.99
C LEU A 131 -12.79 -1.58 -15.18
N SER A 132 -12.28 -1.73 -16.40
CA SER A 132 -13.00 -1.48 -17.66
C SER A 132 -13.14 -2.77 -18.48
N GLY A 133 -13.96 -2.72 -19.54
CA GLY A 133 -14.14 -3.87 -20.44
C GLY A 133 -15.04 -4.96 -19.84
N LEU A 134 -16.01 -4.55 -19.02
CA LEU A 134 -17.06 -5.42 -18.51
C LEU A 134 -18.23 -5.45 -19.51
N ASP A 135 -18.91 -6.58 -19.54
CA ASP A 135 -20.17 -6.74 -20.28
C ASP A 135 -21.31 -5.97 -19.62
N VAL A 136 -22.25 -5.50 -20.44
CA VAL A 136 -23.46 -4.77 -20.01
C VAL A 136 -24.46 -5.74 -19.37
N ASP A 137 -25.11 -5.30 -18.28
CA ASP A 137 -26.11 -6.09 -17.54
C ASP A 137 -25.61 -7.48 -17.12
N HIS A 138 -24.35 -7.56 -16.70
CA HIS A 138 -23.69 -8.81 -16.33
C HIS A 138 -23.21 -8.78 -14.88
N GLU A 139 -23.37 -9.91 -14.20
CA GLU A 139 -22.95 -10.08 -12.81
C GLU A 139 -21.49 -10.51 -12.73
N TYR A 140 -20.75 -9.87 -11.84
CA TYR A 140 -19.35 -10.15 -11.56
C TYR A 140 -19.13 -10.22 -10.06
N GLU A 141 -18.17 -11.04 -9.64
CA GLU A 141 -17.66 -11.06 -8.28
C GLU A 141 -16.22 -10.54 -8.26
N PHE A 142 -15.93 -9.63 -7.33
CA PHE A 142 -14.60 -9.08 -7.12
C PHE A 142 -14.13 -9.27 -5.68
N HIS A 143 -12.83 -9.50 -5.54
CA HIS A 143 -12.12 -9.40 -4.26
C HIS A 143 -10.67 -9.01 -4.54
N ILE A 144 -9.97 -8.57 -3.49
CA ILE A 144 -8.54 -8.27 -3.56
C ILE A 144 -7.75 -9.18 -2.63
N VAL A 145 -6.52 -9.48 -3.01
CA VAL A 145 -5.56 -10.20 -2.18
C VAL A 145 -4.31 -9.34 -2.02
N ILE A 146 -4.02 -8.94 -0.79
CA ILE A 146 -2.77 -8.27 -0.45
C ILE A 146 -1.71 -9.32 -0.09
N LYS A 147 -0.53 -9.18 -0.68
CA LYS A 147 0.64 -10.01 -0.38
C LYS A 147 1.61 -9.19 0.43
N THR A 148 1.90 -9.63 1.65
CA THR A 148 2.76 -8.92 2.60
C THR A 148 3.97 -9.77 2.97
N THR A 149 4.90 -9.22 3.75
CA THR A 149 5.99 -10.01 4.37
C THR A 149 5.50 -11.01 5.41
N ALA A 150 4.29 -10.84 5.95
CA ALA A 150 3.70 -11.72 6.97
C ALA A 150 2.76 -12.78 6.38
N GLY A 151 2.42 -12.70 5.08
CA GLY A 151 1.50 -13.64 4.44
C GLY A 151 0.59 -12.97 3.42
N ASN A 152 -0.40 -13.72 2.95
CA ASN A 152 -1.42 -13.23 2.02
C ASN A 152 -2.74 -13.06 2.77
N PHE A 153 -3.42 -11.94 2.54
CA PHE A 153 -4.66 -11.58 3.22
C PHE A 153 -5.70 -11.22 2.15
N GLU A 154 -6.87 -11.83 2.24
CA GLU A 154 -7.96 -11.70 1.26
C GLU A 154 -9.06 -10.79 1.81
N SER A 155 -9.66 -9.98 0.93
CA SER A 155 -10.81 -9.15 1.30
C SER A 155 -12.12 -9.93 1.39
N ASN A 156 -13.17 -9.25 1.82
CA ASN A 156 -14.52 -9.68 1.47
C ASN A 156 -14.71 -9.76 -0.05
N LYS A 157 -15.64 -10.62 -0.49
CA LYS A 157 -16.11 -10.69 -1.88
C LYS A 157 -17.26 -9.73 -2.09
N VAL A 158 -17.28 -9.06 -3.24
CA VAL A 158 -18.34 -8.13 -3.66
C VAL A 158 -18.92 -8.58 -4.98
N THR A 159 -20.16 -9.01 -4.96
CA THR A 159 -20.95 -9.36 -6.15
C THR A 159 -21.71 -8.12 -6.61
N VAL A 160 -21.58 -7.78 -7.89
CA VAL A 160 -22.23 -6.61 -8.47
C VAL A 160 -22.62 -6.87 -9.93
N ARG A 161 -23.74 -6.32 -10.36
CA ARG A 161 -24.22 -6.37 -11.74
C ARG A 161 -24.02 -5.02 -12.42
N THR A 162 -23.35 -5.01 -13.56
CA THR A 162 -23.19 -3.80 -14.38
C THR A 162 -24.54 -3.25 -14.83
N HIS A 163 -24.58 -1.94 -15.05
CA HIS A 163 -25.83 -1.26 -15.41
C HIS A 163 -26.35 -1.69 -16.78
N LYS A 164 -27.67 -1.62 -16.94
CA LYS A 164 -28.33 -1.64 -18.26
C LYS A 164 -28.10 -0.32 -19.00
N MET A 165 -28.43 -0.31 -20.29
CA MET A 165 -28.30 0.91 -21.10
C MET A 165 -29.21 2.04 -20.61
N GLU A 166 -30.36 1.70 -20.02
CA GLU A 166 -31.36 2.64 -19.50
C GLU A 166 -31.02 3.15 -18.09
N ASP A 167 -30.09 2.50 -17.39
CA ASP A 167 -29.67 2.91 -16.06
C ASP A 167 -28.53 3.93 -16.15
N LEU A 168 -28.87 5.18 -15.87
CA LEU A 168 -27.99 6.34 -15.99
C LEU A 168 -27.35 6.75 -14.66
N THR A 169 -27.64 6.04 -13.56
CA THR A 169 -27.23 6.43 -12.21
C THR A 169 -25.71 6.40 -12.00
N GLY A 170 -25.02 5.56 -12.79
CA GLY A 170 -23.56 5.46 -12.81
C GLY A 170 -22.83 6.61 -13.52
N ILE A 171 -23.57 7.50 -14.19
CA ILE A 171 -22.99 8.64 -14.89
C ILE A 171 -22.54 9.67 -13.85
N VAL A 172 -21.25 10.02 -13.91
CA VAL A 172 -20.66 11.13 -13.15
C VAL A 172 -20.12 12.13 -14.15
N VAL A 173 -20.64 13.35 -14.17
CA VAL A 173 -20.17 14.40 -15.08
C VAL A 173 -19.35 15.46 -14.36
N SER A 174 -18.38 16.04 -15.06
CA SER A 174 -17.75 17.29 -14.64
C SER A 174 -17.95 18.36 -15.71
N PHE A 175 -17.78 19.63 -15.33
CA PHE A 175 -17.97 20.75 -16.25
C PHE A 175 -16.61 21.35 -16.65
N GLY A 176 -16.38 21.47 -17.95
CA GLY A 176 -15.27 22.20 -18.53
C GLY A 176 -15.70 23.61 -18.92
N GLU A 177 -14.99 24.19 -19.89
CA GLU A 177 -15.35 25.50 -20.44
C GLU A 177 -16.63 25.40 -21.29
N LEU A 178 -17.67 26.13 -20.88
CA LEU A 178 -18.98 26.19 -21.53
C LEU A 178 -19.34 27.65 -21.86
N GLU A 179 -19.94 27.87 -23.03
CA GLU A 179 -20.55 29.15 -23.37
C GLU A 179 -21.78 29.39 -22.47
N GLN A 180 -21.97 30.63 -22.03
CA GLN A 180 -23.10 31.00 -21.15
C GLN A 180 -23.15 30.12 -19.88
N SER A 181 -21.99 29.84 -19.29
CA SER A 181 -21.83 28.94 -18.14
C SER A 181 -22.78 29.26 -16.97
N GLU A 182 -23.08 30.54 -16.73
CA GLU A 182 -23.99 31.00 -15.67
C GLU A 182 -25.42 30.49 -15.83
N THR A 183 -25.88 30.23 -17.06
CA THR A 183 -27.23 29.71 -17.33
C THR A 183 -27.21 28.21 -17.63
N VAL A 184 -26.23 27.74 -18.39
CA VAL A 184 -26.17 26.35 -18.87
C VAL A 184 -25.82 25.37 -17.75
N ILE A 185 -24.89 25.72 -16.84
CA ILE A 185 -24.47 24.79 -15.78
C ILE A 185 -25.63 24.46 -14.83
N PRO A 186 -26.44 25.41 -14.32
CA PRO A 186 -27.62 25.10 -13.51
C PRO A 186 -28.61 24.17 -14.20
N GLU A 187 -28.88 24.38 -15.50
CA GLU A 187 -29.80 23.52 -16.28
C GLU A 187 -29.25 22.10 -16.42
N LEU A 188 -27.95 21.95 -16.68
CA LEU A 188 -27.30 20.65 -16.76
C LEU A 188 -27.28 19.94 -15.41
N LYS A 189 -27.03 20.64 -14.30
CA LYS A 189 -27.10 20.05 -12.95
C LYS A 189 -28.50 19.51 -12.65
N ALA A 190 -29.55 20.27 -12.96
CA ALA A 190 -30.93 19.81 -12.82
C ALA A 190 -31.23 18.59 -13.70
N LEU A 191 -30.66 18.54 -14.92
CA LEU A 191 -30.79 17.38 -15.81
C LEU A 191 -30.06 16.14 -15.28
N VAL A 192 -28.85 16.30 -14.75
CA VAL A 192 -28.09 15.21 -14.11
C VAL A 192 -28.87 14.63 -12.94
N GLU A 193 -29.40 15.50 -12.06
CA GLU A 193 -30.21 15.09 -10.91
C GLU A 193 -31.49 14.38 -11.33
N LYS A 194 -32.18 14.88 -12.37
CA LYS A 194 -33.36 14.23 -12.96
C LYS A 194 -33.07 12.80 -13.43
N LEU A 195 -31.87 12.53 -13.96
CA LEU A 195 -31.46 11.22 -14.45
C LEU A 195 -30.97 10.28 -13.33
N GLY A 196 -30.91 10.74 -12.08
CA GLY A 196 -30.31 10.00 -10.96
C GLY A 196 -28.78 9.88 -11.07
N ALA A 197 -28.17 10.62 -12.00
CA ALA A 197 -26.73 10.72 -12.18
C ALA A 197 -26.13 11.70 -11.16
N SER A 198 -24.80 11.81 -11.13
CA SER A 198 -24.09 12.75 -10.24
C SER A 198 -23.15 13.67 -11.01
N TRP A 199 -22.75 14.76 -10.38
CA TRP A 199 -21.82 15.72 -10.96
C TRP A 199 -20.75 16.16 -9.96
N THR A 200 -19.59 16.57 -10.47
CA THR A 200 -18.49 17.13 -9.70
C THR A 200 -17.95 18.41 -10.36
N GLU A 201 -17.51 19.38 -9.56
CA GLU A 201 -16.90 20.61 -10.10
C GLU A 201 -15.55 20.35 -10.77
N GLN A 202 -14.81 19.36 -10.27
CA GLN A 202 -13.49 18.99 -10.75
C GLN A 202 -13.50 17.57 -11.28
N VAL A 203 -12.68 17.30 -12.30
CA VAL A 203 -12.48 15.94 -12.80
C VAL A 203 -11.82 15.09 -11.71
N THR A 204 -12.48 14.00 -11.33
CA THR A 204 -12.01 13.01 -10.36
C THR A 204 -11.85 11.64 -11.04
N SER A 205 -11.42 10.63 -10.29
CA SER A 205 -11.35 9.24 -10.77
C SER A 205 -12.72 8.65 -11.12
N GLU A 206 -13.80 9.21 -10.56
CA GLU A 206 -15.18 8.79 -10.80
C GLU A 206 -15.79 9.42 -12.04
N THR A 207 -15.26 10.56 -12.48
CA THR A 207 -15.76 11.27 -13.66
C THR A 207 -15.81 10.35 -14.87
N THR A 208 -17.02 10.16 -15.39
CA THR A 208 -17.29 9.33 -16.57
C THR A 208 -17.16 10.15 -17.85
N HIS A 209 -17.62 11.41 -17.83
CA HIS A 209 -17.65 12.30 -18.98
C HIS A 209 -17.38 13.74 -18.53
N LEU A 210 -16.60 14.49 -19.31
CA LEU A 210 -16.46 15.93 -19.17
C LEU A 210 -17.39 16.63 -20.15
N LEU A 211 -18.29 17.48 -19.66
CA LEU A 211 -19.15 18.32 -20.48
C LEU A 211 -18.43 19.64 -20.76
N ALA A 212 -18.09 19.88 -22.03
CA ALA A 212 -17.38 21.08 -22.45
C ALA A 212 -17.81 21.51 -23.86
N GLN A 213 -17.53 22.75 -24.23
CA GLN A 213 -17.66 23.26 -25.60
C GLN A 213 -16.32 23.76 -26.14
N VAL A 214 -15.42 24.22 -25.26
CA VAL A 214 -14.08 24.69 -25.63
C VAL A 214 -13.01 23.74 -25.06
N PRO A 215 -12.00 23.33 -25.86
CA PRO A 215 -10.96 22.40 -25.43
C PRO A 215 -9.87 23.11 -24.60
N ARG A 216 -10.24 23.64 -23.44
CA ARG A 216 -9.32 24.35 -22.53
C ARG A 216 -9.69 24.20 -21.06
N GLY A 217 -8.72 24.49 -20.20
CA GLY A 217 -8.89 24.56 -18.75
C GLY A 217 -8.48 23.28 -18.02
N ASP A 218 -8.28 23.39 -16.71
CA ASP A 218 -7.71 22.32 -15.88
C ASP A 218 -8.49 21.00 -15.97
N ASN A 219 -9.82 21.09 -16.03
CA ASN A 219 -10.68 19.90 -16.18
C ASN A 219 -10.51 19.24 -17.56
N TYR A 220 -10.32 20.02 -18.63
CA TYR A 220 -10.04 19.49 -19.96
C TYR A 220 -8.71 18.74 -19.98
N ASP A 221 -7.65 19.36 -19.47
CA ASP A 221 -6.31 18.76 -19.45
C ASP A 221 -6.28 17.47 -18.62
N LYS A 222 -6.95 17.46 -17.45
CA LYS A 222 -7.12 16.25 -16.63
C LYS A 222 -7.92 15.17 -17.37
N ALA A 223 -9.04 15.53 -18.00
CA ALA A 223 -9.87 14.57 -18.72
C ALA A 223 -9.08 13.90 -19.85
N VAL A 224 -8.35 14.67 -20.65
CA VAL A 224 -7.48 14.15 -21.72
C VAL A 224 -6.40 13.23 -21.13
N LYS A 225 -5.70 13.67 -20.08
CA LYS A 225 -4.66 12.87 -19.41
C LYS A 225 -5.18 11.51 -18.92
N HIS A 226 -6.41 11.46 -18.43
CA HIS A 226 -7.06 10.26 -17.90
C HIS A 226 -7.93 9.52 -18.92
N SER A 227 -7.89 9.90 -20.21
CA SER A 227 -8.71 9.32 -21.28
C SER A 227 -10.22 9.33 -20.98
N ILE A 228 -10.68 10.38 -20.30
CA ILE A 228 -12.10 10.63 -20.03
C ILE A 228 -12.72 11.30 -21.27
N PRO A 229 -13.83 10.76 -21.81
CA PRO A 229 -14.57 11.36 -22.91
C PRO A 229 -14.92 12.84 -22.65
N VAL A 230 -14.54 13.73 -23.58
CA VAL A 230 -14.91 15.15 -23.55
C VAL A 230 -16.00 15.40 -24.60
N VAL A 231 -17.23 15.61 -24.14
CA VAL A 231 -18.43 15.70 -24.98
C VAL A 231 -19.13 17.04 -24.82
N LYS A 232 -19.89 17.44 -25.85
CA LYS A 232 -20.82 18.57 -25.79
C LYS A 232 -21.99 18.27 -24.84
N PRO A 233 -22.60 19.30 -24.22
CA PRO A 233 -23.81 19.15 -23.40
C PRO A 233 -24.96 18.39 -24.09
N ASP A 234 -25.05 18.47 -25.42
CA ASP A 234 -26.01 17.71 -26.23
C ASP A 234 -26.02 16.21 -25.92
N TRP A 235 -24.88 15.63 -25.53
CA TRP A 235 -24.81 14.21 -25.17
C TRP A 235 -25.75 13.87 -24.01
N LEU A 236 -25.72 14.66 -22.93
CA LEU A 236 -26.57 14.44 -21.76
C LEU A 236 -28.05 14.66 -22.09
N ILE A 237 -28.34 15.67 -22.92
CA ILE A 237 -29.70 15.95 -23.41
C ILE A 237 -30.24 14.77 -24.22
N GLN A 238 -29.40 14.14 -25.06
CA GLN A 238 -29.80 12.96 -25.82
C GLN A 238 -29.90 11.71 -24.95
N CYS A 239 -29.12 11.60 -23.86
CA CYS A 239 -29.30 10.55 -22.87
C CYS A 239 -30.69 10.63 -22.20
N ASP A 240 -31.10 11.82 -21.77
CA ASP A 240 -32.43 12.08 -21.20
C ASP A 240 -33.54 11.79 -22.22
N LYS A 241 -33.44 12.37 -23.43
CA LYS A 241 -34.48 12.23 -24.47
C LYS A 241 -34.74 10.77 -24.86
N ASN A 242 -33.71 9.93 -24.87
CA ASN A 242 -33.81 8.54 -25.29
C ASN A 242 -33.90 7.56 -24.12
N ASN A 243 -33.88 8.03 -22.86
CA ASN A 243 -33.84 7.22 -21.63
C ASN A 243 -32.77 6.12 -21.66
N LYS A 244 -31.60 6.41 -22.25
CA LYS A 244 -30.48 5.47 -22.32
C LYS A 244 -29.16 6.19 -22.58
N ILE A 245 -28.06 5.61 -22.15
CA ILE A 245 -26.73 6.16 -22.38
C ILE A 245 -26.43 6.22 -23.88
N GLN A 246 -25.95 7.37 -24.35
CA GLN A 246 -25.57 7.56 -25.75
C GLN A 246 -24.07 7.30 -25.95
N PRO A 247 -23.64 6.83 -27.13
CA PRO A 247 -22.22 6.76 -27.45
C PRO A 247 -21.61 8.17 -27.41
N ALA A 248 -20.39 8.29 -26.87
CA ALA A 248 -19.75 9.59 -26.68
C ALA A 248 -19.18 10.19 -27.99
N LEU A 249 -18.68 9.34 -28.90
CA LEU A 249 -17.98 9.73 -30.12
C LEU A 249 -18.70 10.79 -30.98
N PRO A 250 -20.02 10.71 -31.25
CA PRO A 250 -20.72 11.71 -32.05
C PRO A 250 -20.77 13.11 -31.41
N TYR A 251 -20.46 13.22 -30.12
CA TYR A 251 -20.59 14.43 -29.33
C TYR A 251 -19.25 15.04 -28.92
N TYR A 252 -18.12 14.50 -29.37
CA TYR A 252 -16.81 15.06 -29.04
C TYR A 252 -16.66 16.51 -29.53
N ILE A 253 -16.06 17.36 -28.70
CA ILE A 253 -15.79 18.76 -29.06
C ILE A 253 -14.66 18.91 -30.07
N VAL A 254 -13.71 17.97 -30.08
CA VAL A 254 -12.59 17.89 -31.01
C VAL A 254 -12.43 16.41 -31.37
N ASN A 255 -12.39 16.08 -32.67
CA ASN A 255 -11.88 14.79 -33.13
C ASN A 255 -10.36 14.77 -32.90
N VAL A 256 -9.94 14.47 -31.67
CA VAL A 256 -8.53 14.30 -31.35
C VAL A 256 -8.10 12.99 -31.99
N ALA A 257 -7.34 13.06 -33.09
CA ALA A 257 -6.63 11.89 -33.59
C ALA A 257 -5.70 11.38 -32.48
N PRO A 258 -5.58 10.06 -32.27
CA PRO A 258 -4.69 9.52 -31.24
C PRO A 258 -3.26 10.05 -31.46
N PRO A 259 -2.49 10.29 -30.38
CA PRO A 259 -1.14 10.80 -30.50
C PRO A 259 -0.31 9.84 -31.36
N VAL A 260 0.28 10.39 -32.43
CA VAL A 260 1.26 9.67 -33.24
C VAL A 260 2.46 9.45 -32.33
N THR A 261 2.74 8.19 -31.99
CA THR A 261 3.98 7.81 -31.34
C THR A 261 5.12 8.12 -32.31
N SER A 262 5.76 9.28 -32.14
CA SER A 262 7.06 9.56 -32.73
C SER A 262 8.07 8.65 -32.05
N THR A 263 8.28 7.47 -32.64
CA THR A 263 9.52 6.71 -32.47
C THR A 263 10.63 7.54 -33.10
N GLU A 264 11.28 8.39 -32.31
CA GLU A 264 12.62 8.88 -32.64
C GLU A 264 13.66 7.90 -32.11
N HIS A 265 14.73 7.81 -32.91
CA HIS A 265 15.77 6.77 -32.96
C HIS A 265 16.63 6.61 -31.72
#